data_AF-A0A8S3EZ05-F1
#
_entry.id   AF-A0A8S3EZ05-F1
#
_cell.length_a   1.000
_cell.length_b   1.000
_cell.length_c   1.000
_cell.angle_alpha   90.00
_cell.angle_beta   90.00
_cell.angle_gamma   90.00
#
_symmetry.space_group_name_H-M   'P 1'
#
loop_
_entity.id
_entity.type
_entity.pdbx_description
1 polymer ?
#
loop_
_entity_poly.entity_id
_entity_poly.type
_entity_poly.pdbx_seq_one_letter_code
_entity_poly.pdbx_strand_id
1 'polypeptide(L)'
;LGKMFSGLAQSGSWCCFDEFNRIDVEVLSVVAQQLLTIKTAKDAHAQRFTFDGREIKMNPTCGFFVTMNPTYSGRFELPDNLKPMFRPIAMMIPFFALIGEVILFSVGFTSAKVLATKIVYLYNLSNSQLSQQDHYDFGMRAIKAVLLTAGEIKRTHVRDSNLTDEQSEEAIMLQALIESNIPKLLKEDTVLFLGILRDLFPQADKELVEHGHIRHAIKRAIKDLNYEYWPAQADKALQLYNQIVLRHGTMLVGGASGGKTAVRNILQRAITLASHTSQDAASTRSSRPATVDVTVLNPKSMQISELYGAINADTLEFSDGMLGSVMRSYSKAQESQGTPDKSEHHTDHWQWLVLDGPIDTLWVENLNTVS
;
A
#
# COMPACT_ATOMS: atom_id res chain seq x y z
N LEU A 1 -6.86 -25.70 -5.79
CA LEU A 1 -5.38 -25.79 -5.80
C LEU A 1 -4.84 -26.75 -6.86
N GLY A 2 -5.32 -28.00 -6.97
CA GLY A 2 -4.84 -28.97 -7.97
C GLY A 2 -4.80 -28.44 -9.43
N LYS A 3 -5.87 -27.77 -9.90
CA LYS A 3 -5.88 -27.12 -11.23
C LYS A 3 -4.75 -26.09 -11.42
N MET A 4 -4.42 -25.32 -10.37
CA MET A 4 -3.36 -24.32 -10.41
C MET A 4 -1.98 -24.98 -10.45
N PHE A 5 -1.73 -26.00 -9.63
CA PHE A 5 -0.47 -26.76 -9.70
C PHE A 5 -0.29 -27.47 -11.04
N SER A 6 -1.36 -28.06 -11.57
CA SER A 6 -1.36 -28.64 -12.91
C SER A 6 -1.02 -27.60 -13.99
N GLY A 7 -1.58 -26.39 -13.88
CA GLY A 7 -1.25 -25.27 -14.77
C GLY A 7 0.23 -24.86 -14.68
N LEU A 8 0.75 -24.68 -13.47
CA LEU A 8 2.15 -24.30 -13.22
C LEU A 8 3.15 -25.36 -13.69
N ALA A 9 2.85 -26.65 -13.46
CA ALA A 9 3.68 -27.76 -13.90
C ALA A 9 3.75 -27.85 -15.43
N GLN A 10 2.66 -27.54 -16.13
CA GLN A 10 2.59 -27.56 -17.59
C GLN A 10 3.20 -26.30 -18.23
N SER A 11 2.98 -25.12 -17.64
CA SER A 11 3.51 -23.85 -18.14
C SER A 11 5.00 -23.70 -17.88
N GLY A 12 5.52 -24.31 -16.80
CA GLY A 12 6.90 -24.13 -16.36
C GLY A 12 7.13 -22.82 -15.61
N SER A 13 6.07 -22.17 -15.13
CA SER A 13 6.13 -20.91 -14.42
C SER A 13 6.61 -21.09 -12.97
N TRP A 14 7.15 -20.02 -12.39
CA TRP A 14 7.45 -19.95 -10.97
C TRP A 14 6.30 -19.29 -10.24
N CYS A 15 5.91 -19.85 -9.10
CA CYS A 15 4.85 -19.30 -8.27
C CYS A 15 5.35 -19.18 -6.83
N CYS A 16 5.08 -18.02 -6.23
CA CYS A 16 5.27 -17.78 -4.81
C CYS A 16 3.90 -17.67 -4.15
N PHE A 17 3.57 -18.59 -3.25
CA PHE A 17 2.36 -18.52 -2.44
C PHE A 17 2.65 -17.69 -1.20
N ASP A 18 2.07 -16.49 -1.17
CA ASP A 18 2.17 -15.62 -0.01
C ASP A 18 1.24 -16.10 1.11
N GLU A 19 1.71 -16.02 2.36
CA GLU A 19 0.94 -16.40 3.55
C GLU A 19 0.37 -17.83 3.53
N PHE A 20 1.15 -18.77 3.00
CA PHE A 20 0.73 -20.14 2.75
C PHE A 20 0.25 -20.88 4.01
N ASN A 21 0.66 -20.42 5.19
CA ASN A 21 0.28 -20.96 6.49
C ASN A 21 -1.12 -20.53 7.00
N ARG A 22 -1.90 -19.80 6.19
CA ARG A 22 -3.33 -19.50 6.45
C ARG A 22 -4.29 -20.55 5.89
N ILE A 23 -3.80 -21.46 5.06
CA ILE A 23 -4.62 -22.53 4.47
C ILE A 23 -4.95 -23.57 5.55
N ASP A 24 -6.19 -24.07 5.54
CA ASP A 24 -6.63 -25.13 6.45
C ASP A 24 -5.71 -26.36 6.37
N VAL A 25 -5.42 -26.95 7.52
CA VAL A 25 -4.48 -28.07 7.68
C VAL A 25 -4.89 -29.30 6.85
N GLU A 26 -6.20 -29.53 6.71
CA GLU A 26 -6.75 -30.60 5.87
C GLU A 26 -6.40 -30.41 4.39
N VAL A 27 -6.51 -29.18 3.90
CA VAL A 27 -6.18 -28.82 2.51
C VAL A 27 -4.66 -28.90 2.30
N LEU A 28 -3.86 -28.43 3.26
CA LEU A 28 -2.40 -28.51 3.19
C LEU A 28 -1.90 -29.96 3.05
N SER A 29 -2.57 -30.92 3.68
CA SER A 29 -2.21 -32.34 3.57
C SER A 29 -2.41 -32.88 2.15
N VAL A 30 -3.49 -32.49 1.47
CA VAL A 30 -3.72 -32.84 0.05
C VAL A 30 -2.68 -32.16 -0.85
N VAL A 31 -2.35 -30.89 -0.56
CA VAL A 31 -1.33 -30.15 -1.30
C VAL A 31 0.05 -30.81 -1.18
N ALA A 32 0.39 -31.37 -0.01
CA ALA A 32 1.64 -32.10 0.18
C ALA A 32 1.76 -33.29 -0.78
N GLN A 33 0.69 -34.06 -0.95
CA GLN A 33 0.66 -35.17 -1.90
C GLN A 33 0.82 -34.67 -3.34
N GLN A 34 0.11 -33.60 -3.72
CA GLN A 34 0.20 -33.01 -5.05
C GLN A 34 1.62 -32.51 -5.37
N LEU A 35 2.25 -31.79 -4.45
CA LEU A 35 3.62 -31.31 -4.61
C LEU A 35 4.63 -32.47 -4.67
N LEU A 36 4.43 -33.52 -3.87
CA LEU A 36 5.27 -34.71 -3.92
C LEU A 36 5.19 -35.38 -5.29
N THR A 37 4.00 -35.57 -5.86
CA THR A 37 3.84 -36.15 -7.20
C THR A 37 4.57 -35.34 -8.27
N ILE A 38 4.48 -34.00 -8.21
CA ILE A 38 5.18 -33.11 -9.13
C ILE A 38 6.70 -33.20 -8.94
N LYS A 39 7.16 -33.20 -7.68
CA LYS A 39 8.58 -33.32 -7.33
C LYS A 39 9.17 -34.64 -7.82
N THR A 40 8.52 -35.77 -7.56
CA THR A 40 8.97 -37.09 -8.02
C THR A 40 9.06 -37.15 -9.54
N ALA A 41 8.07 -36.61 -10.26
CA ALA A 41 8.12 -36.55 -11.72
C ALA A 41 9.26 -35.65 -12.23
N LYS A 42 9.56 -34.55 -11.53
CA LYS A 42 10.68 -33.66 -11.85
C LYS A 42 12.04 -34.33 -11.59
N ASP A 43 12.20 -35.00 -10.46
CA ASP A 43 13.41 -35.73 -10.08
C ASP A 43 13.68 -36.93 -11.01
N ALA A 44 12.63 -37.56 -11.51
CA ALA A 44 12.71 -38.63 -12.51
C ALA A 44 12.91 -38.11 -13.95
N HIS A 45 13.00 -36.79 -14.16
CA HIS A 45 13.06 -36.15 -15.48
C HIS A 45 11.95 -36.63 -16.45
N ALA A 46 10.77 -36.94 -15.92
CA ALA A 46 9.65 -37.41 -16.73
C ALA A 46 9.13 -36.29 -17.64
N GLN A 47 8.85 -36.62 -18.91
CA GLN A 47 8.24 -35.67 -19.86
C GLN A 47 6.73 -35.50 -19.63
N ARG A 48 6.08 -36.54 -19.13
CA ARG A 48 4.66 -36.62 -18.80
C ARG A 48 4.50 -37.43 -17.53
N PHE A 49 3.50 -37.10 -16.73
CA PHE A 49 3.20 -37.80 -15.49
C PHE A 49 1.71 -37.72 -15.16
N THR A 50 1.23 -38.66 -14.35
CA THR A 50 -0.16 -38.68 -13.90
C THR A 50 -0.32 -37.78 -12.67
N PHE A 51 -1.19 -36.78 -12.76
CA PHE A 51 -1.54 -35.86 -11.69
C PHE A 51 -3.06 -35.79 -11.54
N ASP A 52 -3.58 -36.05 -10.34
CA ASP A 52 -5.03 -36.13 -10.05
C ASP A 52 -5.80 -36.98 -11.08
N GLY A 53 -5.24 -38.12 -11.48
CA GLY A 53 -5.84 -39.06 -12.44
C GLY A 53 -5.76 -38.65 -13.91
N ARG A 54 -5.09 -37.54 -14.24
CA ARG A 54 -4.89 -37.07 -15.62
C ARG A 54 -3.42 -37.07 -15.98
N GLU A 55 -3.11 -37.52 -17.19
CA GLU A 55 -1.75 -37.42 -17.71
C GLU A 55 -1.49 -35.99 -18.19
N ILE A 56 -0.51 -35.32 -17.58
CA ILE A 56 -0.14 -33.94 -17.90
C ILE A 56 1.33 -33.86 -18.32
N LYS A 57 1.64 -32.85 -19.14
CA LYS A 57 3.02 -32.54 -19.52
C LYS A 57 3.77 -31.98 -18.30
N MET A 58 5.01 -32.41 -18.11
CA MET A 58 5.91 -31.84 -17.12
C MET A 58 6.86 -30.85 -17.80
N ASN A 59 6.89 -29.62 -17.30
CA ASN A 59 7.95 -28.67 -17.63
C ASN A 59 8.92 -28.53 -16.43
N PRO A 60 10.19 -28.94 -16.55
CA PRO A 60 11.14 -28.93 -15.44
C PRO A 60 11.48 -27.53 -14.92
N THR A 61 11.17 -26.47 -15.68
CA THR A 61 11.39 -25.09 -15.24
C THR A 61 10.43 -24.65 -14.15
N CYS A 62 9.34 -25.38 -13.88
CA CYS A 62 8.39 -24.99 -12.83
C CYS A 62 9.04 -24.90 -11.45
N GLY A 63 8.59 -23.94 -10.65
CA GLY A 63 9.11 -23.66 -9.31
C GLY A 63 7.99 -23.25 -8.34
N PHE A 64 8.04 -23.78 -7.13
CA PHE A 64 7.07 -23.50 -6.08
C PHE A 64 7.79 -22.93 -4.87
N PHE A 65 7.39 -21.73 -4.46
CA PHE A 65 7.91 -21.04 -3.30
C PHE A 65 6.74 -20.69 -2.38
N VAL A 66 7.01 -20.63 -1.09
CA VAL A 66 6.02 -20.25 -0.09
C VAL A 66 6.63 -19.22 0.83
N THR A 67 5.86 -18.22 1.21
CA THR A 67 6.18 -17.35 2.35
C THR A 67 5.27 -17.74 3.52
N MET A 68 5.79 -17.59 4.72
CA MET A 68 5.02 -17.77 5.93
C MET A 68 5.49 -16.78 6.98
N ASN A 69 4.57 -16.39 7.84
CA ASN A 69 4.89 -15.63 9.03
C ASN A 69 4.39 -16.43 10.24
N PRO A 70 5.27 -17.05 11.03
CA PRO A 70 4.84 -17.93 12.11
C PRO A 70 4.31 -17.20 13.34
N THR A 71 4.52 -15.88 13.46
CA THR A 71 4.22 -15.11 14.68
C THR A 71 2.84 -14.42 14.67
N TYR A 72 2.08 -14.53 13.59
CA TYR A 72 0.79 -13.83 13.43
C TYR A 72 -0.39 -14.73 13.80
N SER A 73 -1.43 -14.14 14.38
CA SER A 73 -2.66 -14.83 14.80
C SER A 73 -3.36 -15.49 13.61
N GLY A 74 -3.98 -16.66 13.83
CA GLY A 74 -4.72 -17.39 12.80
C GLY A 74 -3.83 -18.15 11.79
N ARG A 75 -2.56 -18.36 12.12
CA ARG A 75 -1.62 -19.09 11.27
C ARG A 75 -1.20 -20.41 11.88
N PHE A 76 -1.18 -21.45 11.07
CA PHE A 76 -0.84 -22.81 11.49
C PHE A 76 0.61 -23.14 11.15
N GLU A 77 1.26 -23.98 11.94
CA GLU A 77 2.51 -24.58 11.47
C GLU A 77 2.25 -25.46 10.25
N LEU A 78 3.23 -25.52 9.34
CA LEU A 78 3.14 -26.48 8.26
C LEU A 78 3.11 -27.91 8.83
N PRO A 79 2.29 -28.81 8.25
CA PRO A 79 2.29 -30.20 8.67
C PRO A 79 3.66 -30.87 8.39
N ASP A 80 3.99 -31.90 9.18
CA ASP A 80 5.31 -32.56 9.12
C ASP A 80 5.56 -33.31 7.81
N ASN A 81 4.52 -33.66 7.05
CA ASN A 81 4.66 -34.24 5.71
C ASN A 81 5.05 -33.18 4.64
N LEU A 82 4.80 -31.91 4.92
CA LEU A 82 4.98 -30.79 3.99
C LEU A 82 6.28 -30.03 4.25
N LYS A 83 6.70 -29.92 5.51
CA LYS A 83 7.99 -29.31 5.91
C LYS A 83 9.18 -29.87 5.09
N PRO A 84 9.34 -31.20 4.86
CA PRO A 84 10.46 -31.76 4.10
C PRO A 84 10.41 -31.45 2.59
N MET A 85 9.28 -30.99 2.06
CA MET A 85 9.15 -30.63 0.65
C MET A 85 9.78 -29.27 0.34
N PHE A 86 10.00 -28.44 1.36
CA PHE A 86 10.57 -27.11 1.23
C PHE A 86 11.94 -27.00 1.89
N ARG A 87 12.76 -26.08 1.37
CA ARG A 87 14.01 -25.67 2.01
C ARG A 87 13.76 -24.37 2.78
N PRO A 88 13.89 -24.34 4.11
CA PRO A 88 13.65 -23.12 4.89
C PRO A 88 14.77 -22.10 4.66
N ILE A 89 14.40 -20.82 4.62
CA ILE A 89 15.31 -19.67 4.56
C ILE A 89 14.88 -18.69 5.65
N ALA A 90 15.80 -18.32 6.53
CA ALA A 90 15.53 -17.37 7.61
C ALA A 90 15.72 -15.93 7.10
N MET A 91 14.64 -15.15 7.06
CA MET A 91 14.62 -13.75 6.60
C MET A 91 14.34 -12.80 7.78
N MET A 92 15.17 -12.87 8.84
CA MET A 92 14.88 -12.25 10.13
C MET A 92 15.12 -10.72 10.18
N ILE A 93 16.30 -10.25 9.78
CA ILE A 93 16.69 -8.84 9.94
C ILE A 93 17.39 -8.38 8.65
N PRO A 94 16.79 -7.47 7.87
CA PRO A 94 17.43 -6.90 6.71
C PRO A 94 18.33 -5.69 7.09
N PHE A 95 19.29 -5.37 6.24
CA PHE A 95 20.19 -4.23 6.43
C PHE A 95 19.52 -2.91 6.00
N PHE A 96 18.74 -2.28 6.89
CA PHE A 96 17.96 -1.07 6.57
C PHE A 96 18.80 0.08 5.99
N ALA A 97 20.00 0.33 6.53
CA ALA A 97 20.85 1.46 6.09
C ALA A 97 21.33 1.29 4.65
N LEU A 98 21.80 0.09 4.29
CA LEU A 98 22.25 -0.22 2.93
C LEU A 98 21.10 -0.12 1.93
N ILE A 99 19.93 -0.67 2.28
CA ILE A 99 18.73 -0.58 1.43
C ILE A 99 18.33 0.88 1.24
N GLY A 100 18.32 1.67 2.32
CA GLY A 100 17.99 3.08 2.26
C GLY A 100 18.95 3.90 1.40
N GLU A 101 20.25 3.63 1.52
CA GLU A 101 21.30 4.27 0.72
C GLU A 101 21.10 4.01 -0.77
N VAL A 102 20.89 2.75 -1.16
CA VAL A 102 20.67 2.36 -2.57
C VAL A 102 19.39 3.01 -3.12
N ILE A 103 18.31 3.06 -2.35
CA ILE A 103 17.05 3.70 -2.79
C ILE A 103 17.28 5.21 -3.00
N LEU A 104 17.85 5.91 -2.02
CA LEU A 104 18.10 7.35 -2.15
C LEU A 104 19.02 7.67 -3.33
N PHE A 105 20.09 6.88 -3.49
CA PHE A 105 21.00 7.03 -4.62
C PHE A 105 20.28 6.81 -5.96
N SER A 106 19.38 5.83 -6.06
CA SER A 106 18.60 5.56 -7.27
C SER A 106 17.65 6.71 -7.66
N VAL A 107 17.23 7.54 -6.69
CA VAL A 107 16.41 8.73 -6.92
C VAL A 107 17.26 9.98 -7.16
N GLY A 108 18.59 9.85 -7.08
CA GLY A 108 19.55 10.91 -7.40
C GLY A 108 19.97 11.76 -6.21
N PHE A 109 19.79 11.29 -4.97
CA PHE A 109 20.38 11.94 -3.78
C PHE A 109 21.90 11.80 -3.78
N THR A 110 22.62 12.89 -3.55
CA THR A 110 24.10 12.89 -3.45
C THR A 110 24.56 12.45 -2.07
N SER A 111 23.86 12.87 -1.02
CA SER A 111 24.22 12.58 0.38
C SER A 111 23.51 11.32 0.93
N ALA A 112 23.17 10.36 0.05
CA ALA A 112 22.34 9.18 0.32
C ALA A 112 22.82 8.35 1.52
N LYS A 113 24.12 8.12 1.65
CA LYS A 113 24.70 7.31 2.74
C LYS A 113 24.47 7.92 4.13
N VAL A 114 24.69 9.23 4.24
CA VAL A 114 24.51 9.97 5.50
C VAL A 114 23.03 10.02 5.87
N LEU A 115 22.17 10.36 4.89
CA LEU A 115 20.73 10.44 5.08
C LEU A 115 20.12 9.08 5.47
N ALA A 116 20.49 7.99 4.79
CA ALA A 116 20.00 6.65 5.12
C ALA A 116 20.36 6.24 6.55
N THR A 117 21.58 6.54 6.98
CA THR A 117 22.04 6.28 8.34
C THR A 117 21.22 7.07 9.37
N LYS A 118 21.02 8.37 9.14
CA LYS A 118 20.19 9.23 10.00
C LYS A 118 18.74 8.71 10.12
N ILE A 119 18.13 8.27 9.02
CA ILE A 119 16.76 7.75 9.00
C ILE A 119 16.65 6.47 9.82
N VAL A 120 17.60 5.53 9.67
CA VAL A 120 17.58 4.29 10.46
C VAL A 120 17.74 4.60 11.95
N TYR A 121 18.62 5.53 12.33
CA TYR A 121 18.73 5.98 13.71
C TYR A 121 17.44 6.63 14.22
N LEU A 122 16.82 7.52 13.45
CA LEU A 122 15.53 8.14 13.80
C LEU A 122 14.46 7.09 14.09
N TYR A 123 14.32 6.07 13.24
CA TYR A 123 13.32 5.02 13.39
C TYR A 123 13.62 4.11 14.59
N ASN A 124 14.89 3.78 14.84
CA ASN A 124 15.30 3.02 16.02
C ASN A 124 15.06 3.80 17.34
N LEU A 125 15.34 5.11 17.35
CA LEU A 125 15.06 5.99 18.48
C LEU A 125 13.55 6.15 18.68
N SER A 126 12.80 6.34 17.60
CA SER A 126 11.34 6.44 17.66
C SER A 126 10.71 5.17 18.23
N ASN A 127 11.18 4.00 17.80
CA ASN A 127 10.69 2.71 18.29
C ASN A 127 11.02 2.45 19.78
N SER A 128 12.09 3.06 20.31
CA SER A 128 12.53 2.87 21.70
C SER A 128 12.02 3.94 22.66
N GLN A 129 11.79 5.18 22.19
CA GLN A 129 11.43 6.32 23.03
C GLN A 129 9.95 6.71 22.96
N LEU A 130 9.26 6.42 21.86
CA LEU A 130 7.82 6.72 21.75
C LEU A 130 6.99 5.66 22.47
N SER A 131 5.74 6.01 22.75
CA SER A 131 4.80 5.06 23.33
C SER A 131 4.58 3.84 22.43
N GLN A 132 4.37 2.67 23.04
CA GLN A 132 4.09 1.44 22.32
C GLN A 132 2.61 1.41 21.92
N GLN A 133 2.33 1.81 20.67
CA GLN A 133 1.00 1.79 20.08
C GLN A 133 0.90 0.68 19.03
N ASP A 134 -0.23 -0.03 18.99
CA ASP A 134 -0.44 -1.14 18.04
C ASP A 134 -0.36 -0.73 16.56
N HIS A 135 -0.64 0.55 16.26
CA HIS A 135 -0.65 1.09 14.91
C HIS A 135 0.66 1.76 14.49
N TYR A 136 1.67 1.79 15.37
CA TYR A 136 2.99 2.31 15.01
C TYR A 136 3.77 1.28 14.21
N ASP A 137 4.26 1.71 13.04
CA ASP A 137 5.13 0.90 12.18
C ASP A 137 6.43 1.69 11.92
N PHE A 138 7.51 1.21 12.53
CA PHE A 138 8.87 1.69 12.30
C PHE A 138 9.73 0.68 11.53
N GLY A 139 9.11 -0.26 10.82
CA GLY A 139 9.79 -1.27 10.01
C GLY A 139 10.21 -0.79 8.61
N MET A 140 10.75 -1.72 7.82
CA MET A 140 11.27 -1.43 6.47
C MET A 140 10.21 -0.87 5.51
N ARG A 141 8.93 -1.25 5.68
CA ARG A 141 7.84 -0.73 4.85
C ARG A 141 7.64 0.76 5.07
N ALA A 142 7.63 1.20 6.33
CA ALA A 142 7.54 2.61 6.68
C ALA A 142 8.76 3.41 6.19
N ILE A 143 9.97 2.88 6.37
CA ILE A 143 11.20 3.50 5.85
C ILE A 143 11.12 3.62 4.32
N LYS A 144 10.84 2.54 3.59
CA LYS A 144 10.72 2.57 2.13
C LYS A 144 9.71 3.60 1.66
N ALA A 145 8.55 3.71 2.32
CA ALA A 145 7.54 4.70 1.97
C ALA A 145 8.08 6.13 2.10
N VAL A 146 8.79 6.46 3.20
CA VAL A 146 9.43 7.78 3.36
C VAL A 146 10.45 8.06 2.27
N LEU A 147 11.30 7.09 1.93
CA LEU A 147 12.34 7.28 0.92
C LEU A 147 11.74 7.56 -0.46
N LEU A 148 10.66 6.88 -0.82
CA LEU A 148 9.92 7.13 -2.06
C LEU A 148 9.24 8.51 -2.04
N THR A 149 8.64 8.90 -0.91
CA THR A 149 8.05 10.24 -0.74
C THR A 149 9.10 11.34 -0.90
N ALA A 150 10.26 11.19 -0.27
CA ALA A 150 11.36 12.15 -0.42
C ALA A 150 11.81 12.26 -1.89
N GLY A 151 11.82 11.12 -2.59
CA GLY A 151 12.07 11.07 -4.02
C GLY A 151 11.09 11.88 -4.86
N GLU A 152 9.80 11.78 -4.56
CA GLU A 152 8.75 12.52 -5.29
C GLU A 152 8.78 14.02 -4.98
N ILE A 153 9.02 14.38 -3.71
CA ILE A 153 9.24 15.77 -3.31
C ILE A 153 10.43 16.34 -4.07
N LYS A 154 11.56 15.63 -4.10
CA LYS A 154 12.75 16.06 -4.85
C LYS A 154 12.47 16.29 -6.34
N ARG A 155 11.73 15.39 -7.00
CA ARG A 155 11.35 15.55 -8.42
C ARG A 155 10.51 16.81 -8.65
N THR A 156 9.61 17.13 -7.73
CA THR A 156 8.77 18.34 -7.81
C THR A 156 9.64 19.59 -7.64
N HIS A 157 10.52 19.61 -6.63
CA HIS A 157 11.43 20.71 -6.37
C HIS A 157 12.42 20.98 -7.51
N VAL A 158 13.00 19.93 -8.12
CA VAL A 158 13.94 20.05 -9.26
C VAL A 158 13.24 20.63 -10.50
N ARG A 159 11.94 20.36 -10.69
CA ARG A 159 11.16 20.96 -11.80
C ARG A 159 10.92 22.45 -11.60
N ASP A 160 10.75 22.89 -10.36
CA ASP A 160 10.43 24.27 -10.01
C ASP A 160 11.69 25.13 -9.76
N SER A 161 12.83 24.52 -9.46
CA SER A 161 14.09 25.22 -9.15
C SER A 161 15.34 24.36 -9.42
N ASN A 162 16.38 24.96 -9.99
CA ASN A 162 17.71 24.34 -10.20
C ASN A 162 18.52 24.23 -8.89
N LEU A 163 17.92 23.72 -7.81
CA LEU A 163 18.61 23.59 -6.52
C LEU A 163 19.22 22.20 -6.38
N THR A 164 20.55 22.13 -6.40
CA THR A 164 21.38 20.91 -6.25
C THR A 164 22.23 20.92 -4.97
N ASP A 165 21.85 21.72 -3.97
CA ASP A 165 22.62 21.85 -2.74
C ASP A 165 22.28 20.76 -1.71
N GLU A 166 23.26 20.24 -1.00
CA GLU A 166 23.09 19.20 0.04
C GLU A 166 22.13 19.63 1.16
N GLN A 167 22.09 20.94 1.48
CA GLN A 167 21.15 21.51 2.45
C GLN A 167 19.68 21.41 1.99
N SER A 168 19.46 21.43 0.68
CA SER A 168 18.14 21.19 0.08
C SER A 168 17.72 19.73 0.25
N GLU A 169 18.65 18.78 0.14
CA GLU A 169 18.36 17.35 0.32
C GLU A 169 17.94 17.02 1.76
N GLU A 170 18.60 17.62 2.76
CA GLU A 170 18.21 17.44 4.17
C GLU A 170 16.81 18.01 4.45
N ALA A 171 16.48 19.18 3.89
CA ALA A 171 15.15 19.78 4.02
C ALA A 171 14.05 18.93 3.36
N ILE A 172 14.30 18.41 2.16
CA ILE A 172 13.39 17.48 1.46
C ILE A 172 13.15 16.21 2.29
N MET A 173 14.22 15.64 2.86
CA MET A 173 14.11 14.46 3.72
C MET A 173 13.31 14.76 4.99
N LEU A 174 13.55 15.92 5.60
CA LEU A 174 12.81 16.39 6.78
C LEU A 174 11.31 16.48 6.48
N GLN A 175 10.93 17.05 5.32
CA GLN A 175 9.55 17.13 4.87
C GLN A 175 8.90 15.75 4.74
N ALA A 176 9.57 14.83 4.04
CA ALA A 176 9.05 13.48 3.84
C ALA A 176 8.84 12.73 5.16
N LEU A 177 9.74 12.91 6.12
CA LEU A 177 9.64 12.31 7.45
C LEU A 177 8.46 12.86 8.25
N ILE A 178 8.25 14.18 8.21
CA ILE A 178 7.14 14.88 8.86
C ILE A 178 5.81 14.42 8.26
N GLU A 179 5.67 14.50 6.94
CA GLU A 179 4.41 14.19 6.24
C GLU A 179 4.00 12.73 6.38
N SER A 180 4.97 11.80 6.42
CA SER A 180 4.71 10.36 6.52
C SER A 180 4.41 9.89 7.94
N ASN A 181 4.99 10.52 8.97
CA ASN A 181 4.91 10.03 10.35
C ASN A 181 3.93 10.82 11.23
N ILE A 182 3.85 12.15 11.11
CA ILE A 182 2.96 12.96 11.97
C ILE A 182 1.49 12.52 11.92
N PRO A 183 0.90 12.13 10.76
CA PRO A 183 -0.49 11.71 10.73
C PRO A 183 -0.80 10.48 11.60
N LYS A 184 0.22 9.66 11.89
CA LYS A 184 0.12 8.40 12.64
C LYS A 184 0.34 8.60 14.14
N LEU A 185 1.13 9.60 14.53
CA LEU A 185 1.56 9.77 15.92
C LEU A 185 0.46 10.39 16.78
N LEU A 186 0.44 10.00 18.05
CA LEU A 186 -0.29 10.70 19.10
C LEU A 186 0.27 12.11 19.30
N LYS A 187 -0.51 13.00 19.91
CA LYS A 187 -0.14 14.41 20.08
C LYS A 187 1.10 14.55 20.95
N GLU A 188 1.20 13.76 22.01
CA GLU A 188 2.31 13.74 22.96
C GLU A 188 3.58 13.19 22.29
N ASP A 189 3.46 12.07 21.57
CA ASP A 189 4.55 11.45 20.83
C ASP A 189 5.04 12.32 19.66
N THR A 190 4.17 13.14 19.07
CA THR A 190 4.55 14.10 18.02
C THR A 190 5.60 15.09 18.53
N VAL A 191 5.48 15.53 19.80
CA VAL A 191 6.45 16.45 20.41
C VAL A 191 7.81 15.76 20.58
N LEU A 192 7.82 14.52 21.06
CA LEU A 192 9.03 13.72 21.22
C LEU A 192 9.70 13.43 19.86
N PHE A 193 8.91 13.01 18.87
CA PHE A 193 9.40 12.74 17.52
C PHE A 193 10.05 13.98 16.88
N LEU A 194 9.42 15.15 17.01
CA LEU A 194 9.99 16.41 16.52
C LEU A 194 11.27 16.80 17.26
N GLY A 195 11.39 16.45 18.55
CA GLY A 195 12.63 16.60 19.31
C GLY A 195 13.77 15.75 18.72
N ILE A 196 13.54 14.45 18.55
CA ILE A 196 14.52 13.52 17.94
C ILE A 196 14.91 14.00 16.53
N LEU A 197 13.93 14.48 15.76
CA LEU A 197 14.14 14.99 14.41
C LEU A 197 15.05 16.23 14.39
N ARG A 198 14.83 17.16 15.32
CA ARG A 198 15.66 18.38 15.46
C ARG A 198 17.10 18.05 15.86
N ASP A 199 17.29 17.04 16.70
CA ASP A 199 18.64 16.61 17.11
C ASP A 199 19.42 15.97 15.95
N LEU A 200 18.74 15.27 15.04
CA LEU A 200 19.35 14.62 13.87
C LEU A 200 19.53 15.57 12.66
N PHE A 201 18.71 16.62 12.56
CA PHE A 201 18.71 17.61 11.48
C PHE A 201 18.76 19.06 12.02
N PRO A 202 19.87 19.48 12.67
CA PRO A 202 19.94 20.77 13.36
C PRO A 202 20.04 21.99 12.42
N GLN A 203 20.50 21.80 11.17
CA GLN A 203 20.75 22.88 10.19
C GLN A 203 19.67 22.98 9.10
N ALA A 204 18.67 22.09 9.10
CA ALA A 204 17.61 22.12 8.11
C ALA A 204 16.54 23.15 8.54
N ASP A 205 16.56 24.34 7.91
CA ASP A 205 15.52 25.33 8.12
C ASP A 205 14.16 24.85 7.57
N LYS A 206 13.10 25.15 8.32
CA LYS A 206 11.75 24.63 8.12
C LYS A 206 10.95 25.43 7.08
N GLU A 207 11.58 25.92 6.02
CA GLU A 207 10.86 26.56 4.92
C GLU A 207 10.50 25.51 3.87
N LEU A 208 9.36 24.85 4.09
CA LEU A 208 8.86 23.77 3.24
C LEU A 208 7.56 24.16 2.54
N VAL A 209 7.43 23.68 1.31
CA VAL A 209 6.42 24.08 0.31
C VAL A 209 5.00 23.91 0.86
N GLU A 210 4.33 25.02 1.13
CA GLU A 210 2.90 25.00 1.42
C GLU A 210 2.14 24.53 0.18
N HIS A 211 1.35 23.46 0.32
CA HIS A 211 0.30 23.14 -0.65
C HIS A 211 -0.84 24.15 -0.53
N GLY A 212 -0.56 25.41 -0.86
CA GLY A 212 -1.50 26.52 -0.72
C GLY A 212 -2.81 26.21 -1.42
N HIS A 213 -2.76 25.71 -2.66
CA HIS A 213 -3.96 25.45 -3.47
C HIS A 213 -4.94 24.47 -2.82
N ILE A 214 -4.50 23.29 -2.39
CA ILE A 214 -5.40 22.31 -1.75
C ILE A 214 -5.89 22.81 -0.39
N ARG A 215 -5.07 23.55 0.37
CA ARG A 215 -5.48 24.14 1.65
C ARG A 215 -6.60 25.17 1.47
N HIS A 216 -6.53 25.98 0.41
CA HIS A 216 -7.61 26.91 0.05
C HIS A 216 -8.87 26.14 -0.41
N ALA A 217 -8.72 25.08 -1.19
CA ALA A 217 -9.83 24.24 -1.61
C ALA A 217 -10.53 23.55 -0.42
N ILE A 218 -9.77 23.07 0.57
CA ILE A 218 -10.31 22.51 1.82
C ILE A 218 -11.13 23.55 2.58
N LYS A 219 -10.60 24.78 2.73
CA LYS A 219 -11.35 25.88 3.38
C LYS A 219 -12.66 26.20 2.67
N ARG A 220 -12.69 26.15 1.33
CA ARG A 220 -13.92 26.32 0.53
C ARG A 220 -14.86 25.13 0.71
N ALA A 221 -14.35 23.91 0.64
CA ALA A 221 -15.13 22.67 0.82
C ALA A 221 -15.84 22.62 2.18
N ILE A 222 -15.18 23.05 3.26
CA ILE A 222 -15.79 23.16 4.60
C ILE A 222 -17.02 24.06 4.57
N LYS A 223 -16.94 25.22 3.89
CA LYS A 223 -18.05 26.15 3.73
C LYS A 223 -19.17 25.58 2.85
N ASP A 224 -18.83 24.98 1.72
CA ASP A 224 -19.78 24.35 0.80
C ASP A 224 -20.61 23.24 1.47
N LEU A 225 -19.98 22.49 2.39
CA LEU A 225 -20.62 21.43 3.16
C LEU A 225 -21.36 21.94 4.42
N ASN A 226 -21.39 23.25 4.64
CA ASN A 226 -21.98 23.89 5.83
C ASN A 226 -21.39 23.39 7.16
N TYR A 227 -20.09 23.11 7.20
CA TYR A 227 -19.37 22.79 8.44
C TYR A 227 -18.75 24.03 9.07
N GLU A 228 -18.62 24.02 10.41
CA GLU A 228 -17.86 25.03 11.14
C GLU A 228 -16.36 24.88 10.84
N TYR A 229 -15.67 25.99 10.62
CA TYR A 229 -14.24 25.95 10.33
C TYR A 229 -13.44 25.62 11.60
N TRP A 230 -12.92 24.40 11.65
CA TRP A 230 -11.98 23.95 12.67
C TRP A 230 -10.58 23.73 12.06
N PRO A 231 -9.52 24.43 12.52
CA PRO A 231 -8.16 24.32 11.95
C PRO A 231 -7.60 22.89 11.92
N ALA A 232 -7.64 22.17 13.05
CA ALA A 232 -7.22 20.77 13.13
C ALA A 232 -7.98 19.83 12.17
N GLN A 233 -9.25 20.10 11.85
CA GLN A 233 -10.01 19.30 10.89
C GLN A 233 -9.49 19.55 9.46
N ALA A 234 -9.19 20.81 9.12
CA ALA A 234 -8.58 21.16 7.84
C ALA A 234 -7.17 20.57 7.70
N ASP A 235 -6.37 20.61 8.76
CA ASP A 235 -5.04 20.00 8.77
C ASP A 235 -5.11 18.47 8.64
N LYS A 236 -6.12 17.82 9.24
CA LYS A 236 -6.37 16.37 9.05
C LYS A 236 -6.82 16.02 7.64
N ALA A 237 -7.63 16.86 7.00
CA ALA A 237 -7.99 16.68 5.59
C ALA A 237 -6.77 16.80 4.66
N LEU A 238 -5.86 17.75 4.95
CA LEU A 238 -4.59 17.89 4.24
C LEU A 238 -3.67 16.68 4.46
N GLN A 239 -3.55 16.20 5.70
CA GLN A 239 -2.80 14.98 6.01
C GLN A 239 -3.35 13.77 5.26
N LEU A 240 -4.68 13.63 5.19
CA LEU A 240 -5.32 12.56 4.44
C LEU A 240 -5.01 12.66 2.94
N TYR A 241 -5.05 13.86 2.36
CA TYR A 241 -4.65 14.08 0.96
C TYR A 241 -3.24 13.58 0.69
N ASN A 242 -2.27 14.00 1.51
CA ASN A 242 -0.88 13.60 1.35
C ASN A 242 -0.71 12.08 1.46
N GLN A 243 -1.46 11.41 2.34
CA GLN A 243 -1.40 9.95 2.47
C GLN A 243 -2.00 9.21 1.27
N ILE A 244 -3.14 9.65 0.73
CA ILE A 244 -3.80 8.99 -0.41
C ILE A 244 -2.97 9.18 -1.70
N VAL A 245 -2.30 10.32 -1.87
CA VAL A 245 -1.39 10.53 -3.02
C VAL A 245 -0.21 9.56 -2.98
N LEU A 246 0.28 9.22 -1.78
CA LEU A 246 1.48 8.40 -1.60
C LEU A 246 1.18 6.89 -1.53
N ARG A 247 -0.03 6.50 -1.14
CA ARG A 247 -0.38 5.11 -0.82
C ARG A 247 -1.77 4.78 -1.37
N HIS A 248 -1.89 3.59 -1.97
CA HIS A 248 -3.18 3.06 -2.45
C HIS A 248 -4.16 2.73 -1.31
N GLY A 249 -3.66 2.49 -0.08
CA GLY A 249 -4.46 2.13 1.09
C GLY A 249 -4.15 3.04 2.28
N THR A 250 -5.20 3.62 2.88
CA THR A 250 -5.11 4.47 4.08
C THR A 250 -6.22 4.11 5.06
N MET A 251 -5.90 4.05 6.35
CA MET A 251 -6.86 3.79 7.42
C MET A 251 -7.17 5.07 8.19
N LEU A 252 -8.45 5.35 8.42
CA LEU A 252 -8.90 6.43 9.30
C LEU A 252 -9.27 5.86 10.67
N VAL A 253 -8.45 6.14 11.68
CA VAL A 253 -8.62 5.61 13.04
C VAL A 253 -9.10 6.70 13.99
N GLY A 254 -10.01 6.35 14.90
CA GLY A 254 -10.52 7.27 15.92
C GLY A 254 -11.87 6.83 16.47
N GLY A 255 -12.31 7.44 17.57
CA GLY A 255 -13.58 7.12 18.23
C GLY A 255 -14.82 7.33 17.36
N ALA A 256 -15.95 6.76 17.80
CA ALA A 256 -17.26 7.02 17.20
C ALA A 256 -17.55 8.53 17.22
N SER A 257 -18.14 9.04 16.14
CA SER A 257 -18.40 10.48 15.95
C SER A 257 -17.17 11.40 16.01
N GLY A 258 -15.95 10.87 15.92
CA GLY A 258 -14.70 11.67 15.91
C GLY A 258 -14.42 12.44 14.60
N GLY A 259 -15.41 12.63 13.72
CA GLY A 259 -15.26 13.43 12.50
C GLY A 259 -14.54 12.75 11.32
N LYS A 260 -14.19 11.46 11.41
CA LYS A 260 -13.46 10.71 10.35
C LYS A 260 -14.14 10.80 8.98
N THR A 261 -15.44 10.47 8.93
CA THR A 261 -16.25 10.52 7.71
C THR A 261 -16.38 11.95 7.19
N ALA A 262 -16.49 12.93 8.08
CA ALA A 262 -16.55 14.34 7.70
C ALA A 262 -15.23 14.81 7.04
N VAL A 263 -14.08 14.43 7.59
CA VAL A 263 -12.75 14.73 7.00
C VAL A 263 -12.63 14.14 5.59
N ARG A 264 -13.07 12.89 5.38
CA ARG A 264 -13.09 12.25 4.05
C ARG A 264 -13.99 13.02 3.07
N ASN A 265 -15.20 13.39 3.49
CA ASN A 265 -16.16 14.10 2.64
C ASN A 265 -15.66 15.52 2.31
N ILE A 266 -15.02 16.22 3.26
CA ILE A 266 -14.35 17.50 3.03
C ILE A 266 -13.27 17.33 1.95
N LEU A 267 -12.44 16.30 2.06
CA LEU A 267 -11.38 16.05 1.09
C LEU A 267 -11.94 15.72 -0.30
N GLN A 268 -12.97 14.87 -0.38
CA GLN A 268 -13.66 14.55 -1.63
C GLN A 268 -14.10 15.83 -2.35
N ARG A 269 -14.79 16.72 -1.63
CA ARG A 269 -15.24 18.01 -2.17
C ARG A 269 -14.06 18.93 -2.51
N ALA A 270 -13.02 18.96 -1.68
CA ALA A 270 -11.84 19.79 -1.89
C ALA A 270 -11.09 19.41 -3.17
N ILE A 271 -10.95 18.12 -3.48
CA ILE A 271 -10.32 17.65 -4.74
C ILE A 271 -11.16 18.10 -5.93
N THR A 272 -12.49 17.95 -5.87
CA THR A 272 -13.37 18.46 -6.91
C THR A 272 -13.26 19.98 -7.07
N LEU A 273 -13.20 20.74 -5.99
CA LEU A 273 -13.07 22.20 -6.06
C LEU A 273 -11.69 22.69 -6.52
N ALA A 274 -10.62 21.99 -6.13
CA ALA A 274 -9.25 22.33 -6.52
C ALA A 274 -9.10 22.28 -8.05
N SER A 275 -9.81 21.37 -8.70
CA SER A 275 -9.86 21.27 -10.16
C SER A 275 -10.61 22.38 -10.90
N HIS A 276 -11.49 23.11 -10.20
CA HIS A 276 -12.24 24.22 -10.79
C HIS A 276 -11.57 25.58 -10.53
N THR A 277 -10.70 25.67 -9.51
CA THR A 277 -10.18 26.96 -9.01
C THR A 277 -8.96 27.47 -9.79
N SER A 278 -8.25 26.63 -10.57
CA SER A 278 -7.13 27.08 -11.41
C SER A 278 -7.56 27.72 -12.75
N GLN A 279 -8.82 28.16 -12.85
CA GLN A 279 -9.32 28.99 -13.96
C GLN A 279 -9.00 30.49 -13.82
N ASP A 280 -8.60 30.97 -12.64
CA ASP A 280 -8.34 32.40 -12.43
C ASP A 280 -6.84 32.76 -12.35
N ALA A 281 -6.43 33.53 -13.36
CA ALA A 281 -5.25 34.40 -13.51
C ALA A 281 -3.85 33.75 -13.72
N ALA A 282 -3.44 33.76 -15.00
CA ALA A 282 -2.06 33.92 -15.49
C ALA A 282 -1.11 32.71 -15.59
N SER A 283 -1.54 31.46 -15.34
CA SER A 283 -0.74 30.30 -15.72
C SER A 283 -1.47 29.39 -16.73
N THR A 284 -0.94 29.36 -17.95
CA THR A 284 -1.43 28.58 -19.09
C THR A 284 -1.08 27.09 -18.93
N ARG A 285 -1.53 26.47 -17.84
CA ARG A 285 -1.48 25.00 -17.66
C ARG A 285 -2.84 24.50 -17.21
N SER A 286 -3.65 24.12 -18.20
CA SER A 286 -4.73 23.12 -18.15
C SER A 286 -5.16 22.73 -16.73
N SER A 287 -6.07 23.49 -16.14
CA SER A 287 -6.78 23.06 -14.93
C SER A 287 -7.81 22.01 -15.35
N ARG A 288 -7.51 20.75 -15.03
CA ARG A 288 -8.28 19.57 -15.43
C ARG A 288 -9.39 19.31 -14.42
N PRO A 289 -10.66 19.10 -14.81
CA PRO A 289 -11.71 18.71 -13.88
C PRO A 289 -11.33 17.40 -13.19
N ALA A 290 -11.35 17.37 -11.86
CA ALA A 290 -11.11 16.17 -11.07
C ALA A 290 -12.41 15.75 -10.41
N THR A 291 -12.86 14.53 -10.70
CA THR A 291 -14.04 13.93 -10.07
C THR A 291 -13.57 12.85 -9.11
N VAL A 292 -14.30 12.69 -8.01
CA VAL A 292 -14.00 11.65 -7.01
C VAL A 292 -15.24 10.77 -6.88
N ASP A 293 -15.17 9.59 -7.47
CA ASP A 293 -16.19 8.56 -7.35
C ASP A 293 -15.92 7.72 -6.09
N VAL A 294 -16.95 7.50 -5.28
CA VAL A 294 -16.81 6.87 -3.96
C VAL A 294 -17.83 5.76 -3.82
N THR A 295 -17.34 4.53 -3.73
CA THR A 295 -18.16 3.37 -3.38
C THR A 295 -17.87 2.99 -1.93
N VAL A 296 -18.92 2.95 -1.10
CA VAL A 296 -18.83 2.59 0.32
C VAL A 296 -19.42 1.20 0.53
N LEU A 297 -18.66 0.30 1.14
CA LEU A 297 -19.09 -1.05 1.52
C LEU A 297 -18.83 -1.25 3.01
N ASN A 298 -19.69 -2.01 3.69
CA ASN A 298 -19.42 -2.49 5.04
C ASN A 298 -19.06 -3.99 4.98
N PRO A 299 -17.77 -4.36 5.13
CA PRO A 299 -17.33 -5.75 4.99
C PRO A 299 -18.02 -6.72 5.97
N LYS A 300 -18.40 -6.25 7.15
CA LYS A 300 -19.03 -7.07 8.20
C LYS A 300 -20.53 -7.27 8.00
N SER A 301 -21.14 -6.51 7.11
CA SER A 301 -22.56 -6.65 6.78
C SER A 301 -22.85 -7.80 5.82
N MET A 302 -21.80 -8.40 5.24
CA MET A 302 -21.89 -9.43 4.20
C MET A 302 -21.05 -10.65 4.60
N GLN A 303 -21.34 -11.80 4.01
CA GLN A 303 -20.48 -12.97 4.15
C GLN A 303 -19.19 -12.79 3.34
N ILE A 304 -18.10 -13.44 3.77
CA ILE A 304 -16.79 -13.37 3.08
C ILE A 304 -16.93 -13.83 1.61
N SER A 305 -17.76 -14.85 1.36
CA SER A 305 -18.07 -15.35 0.02
C SER A 305 -18.79 -14.32 -0.86
N GLU A 306 -19.64 -13.46 -0.30
CA GLU A 306 -20.31 -12.39 -1.05
C GLU A 306 -19.38 -11.19 -1.28
N LEU A 307 -18.44 -10.97 -0.36
CA LEU A 307 -17.46 -9.88 -0.46
C LEU A 307 -16.40 -10.18 -1.53
N TYR A 308 -15.81 -11.37 -1.50
CA TYR A 308 -14.71 -11.78 -2.39
C TYR A 308 -15.14 -12.65 -3.58
N GLY A 309 -16.33 -13.25 -3.52
CA GLY A 309 -16.75 -14.28 -4.45
C GLY A 309 -16.42 -15.67 -3.93
N ALA A 310 -17.14 -16.66 -4.41
CA ALA A 310 -16.96 -18.05 -4.04
C ALA A 310 -17.29 -18.98 -5.20
N ILE A 311 -16.70 -20.17 -5.18
CA ILE A 311 -17.05 -21.25 -6.10
C ILE A 311 -18.19 -22.04 -5.45
N ASN A 312 -19.28 -22.24 -6.18
CA ASN A 312 -20.34 -23.12 -5.75
C ASN A 312 -19.81 -24.58 -5.79
N ALA A 313 -19.90 -25.30 -4.67
CA ALA A 313 -19.34 -26.64 -4.54
C ALA A 313 -20.02 -27.66 -5.47
N ASP A 314 -21.31 -27.48 -5.77
CA ASP A 314 -22.09 -28.41 -6.58
C ASP A 314 -21.92 -28.14 -8.07
N THR A 315 -22.00 -26.87 -8.49
CA THR A 315 -21.91 -26.50 -9.92
C THR A 315 -20.48 -26.25 -10.39
N LEU A 316 -19.53 -26.06 -9.46
CA LEU A 316 -18.17 -25.62 -9.72
C LEU A 316 -18.06 -24.28 -10.46
N GLU A 317 -19.15 -23.50 -10.49
CA GLU A 317 -19.18 -22.17 -11.09
C GLU A 317 -18.72 -21.11 -10.08
N PHE A 318 -17.97 -20.12 -10.57
CA PHE A 318 -17.53 -18.99 -9.76
C PHE A 318 -18.60 -17.91 -9.74
N SER A 319 -19.06 -17.57 -8.53
CA SER A 319 -19.91 -16.41 -8.28
C SER A 319 -19.05 -15.23 -7.84
N ASP A 320 -19.26 -14.08 -8.48
CA ASP A 320 -18.45 -12.89 -8.26
C ASP A 320 -18.80 -12.18 -6.94
N GLY A 321 -17.78 -11.62 -6.29
CA GLY A 321 -17.95 -10.84 -5.07
C GLY A 321 -18.15 -9.35 -5.31
N MET A 322 -18.68 -8.65 -4.32
CA MET A 322 -18.88 -7.19 -4.39
C MET A 322 -17.58 -6.43 -4.64
N LEU A 323 -16.47 -6.80 -3.99
CA LEU A 323 -15.17 -6.15 -4.22
C LEU A 323 -14.71 -6.34 -5.66
N GLY A 324 -14.81 -7.56 -6.17
CA GLY A 324 -14.46 -7.87 -7.56
C GLY A 324 -15.31 -7.05 -8.53
N SER A 325 -16.63 -6.98 -8.30
CA SER A 325 -17.56 -6.25 -9.17
C SER A 325 -17.27 -4.75 -9.21
N VAL A 326 -17.01 -4.14 -8.04
CA VAL A 326 -16.65 -2.72 -7.95
C VAL A 326 -15.31 -2.44 -8.62
N MET A 327 -14.28 -3.26 -8.35
CA MET A 327 -12.96 -3.10 -8.98
C MET A 327 -13.05 -3.23 -10.50
N ARG A 328 -13.80 -4.22 -11.02
CA ARG A 328 -14.04 -4.34 -12.47
C ARG A 328 -14.78 -3.15 -13.05
N SER A 329 -15.73 -2.59 -12.32
CA SER A 329 -16.47 -1.39 -12.75
C SER A 329 -15.53 -0.18 -12.85
N TYR A 330 -14.66 0.00 -11.86
CA TYR A 330 -13.62 1.04 -11.88
C TYR A 330 -12.61 0.84 -13.02
N SER A 331 -12.13 -0.38 -13.25
CA SER A 331 -11.22 -0.68 -14.38
C SER A 331 -11.88 -0.42 -15.74
N LYS A 332 -13.14 -0.83 -15.93
CA LYS A 332 -13.88 -0.56 -17.17
C LYS A 332 -14.11 0.93 -17.40
N ALA A 333 -14.38 1.68 -16.34
CA ALA A 333 -14.52 3.13 -16.43
C ALA A 333 -13.21 3.80 -16.87
N GLN A 334 -12.05 3.27 -16.45
CA GLN A 334 -10.75 3.74 -16.91
C GLN A 334 -10.48 3.36 -18.38
N GLU A 335 -10.77 2.12 -18.79
CA GLU A 335 -10.57 1.67 -20.18
C GLU A 335 -11.48 2.40 -21.18
N SER A 336 -12.72 2.70 -20.78
CA SER A 336 -13.69 3.45 -21.61
C SER A 336 -13.28 4.91 -21.81
N GLN A 337 -12.33 5.42 -21.03
CA GLN A 337 -11.74 6.75 -21.22
C GLN A 337 -10.59 6.75 -22.27
N GLY A 338 -10.28 5.60 -22.89
CA GLY A 338 -9.42 5.47 -24.07
C GLY A 338 -7.91 5.52 -23.82
N THR A 339 -7.14 4.92 -24.74
CA THR A 339 -5.67 5.10 -24.86
C THR A 339 -5.32 6.55 -25.17
N PRO A 340 -4.19 7.08 -24.70
CA PRO A 340 -3.90 8.52 -24.70
C PRO A 340 -3.65 9.04 -26.12
N ASP A 341 -4.67 9.65 -26.72
CA ASP A 341 -4.46 10.59 -27.82
C ASP A 341 -4.09 11.95 -27.21
N LYS A 342 -2.93 12.49 -27.60
CA LYS A 342 -2.23 13.61 -26.95
C LYS A 342 -2.97 14.97 -26.98
N SER A 343 -4.24 15.02 -27.38
CA SER A 343 -4.95 16.25 -27.70
C SER A 343 -6.33 16.42 -27.06
N GLU A 344 -6.87 15.46 -26.31
CA GLU A 344 -8.18 15.63 -25.67
C GLU A 344 -8.09 15.63 -24.13
N HIS A 345 -8.98 16.44 -23.54
CA HIS A 345 -8.94 16.93 -22.18
C HIS A 345 -9.01 15.80 -21.12
N HIS A 346 -7.85 15.36 -20.61
CA HIS A 346 -7.79 14.44 -19.47
C HIS A 346 -8.42 15.04 -18.21
N THR A 347 -9.40 14.36 -17.62
CA THR A 347 -9.90 14.60 -16.26
C THR A 347 -9.17 13.68 -15.28
N ASP A 348 -8.64 14.20 -14.18
CA ASP A 348 -8.05 13.36 -13.13
C ASP A 348 -9.20 12.71 -12.33
N HIS A 349 -9.59 11.50 -12.72
CA HIS A 349 -10.71 10.78 -12.11
C HIS A 349 -10.23 9.89 -10.96
N TRP A 350 -10.53 10.29 -9.73
CA TRP A 350 -10.21 9.52 -8.52
C TRP A 350 -11.34 8.52 -8.23
N GLN A 351 -10.96 7.28 -7.91
CA GLN A 351 -11.89 6.22 -7.56
C GLN A 351 -11.55 5.70 -6.17
N TRP A 352 -12.44 5.93 -5.21
CA TRP A 352 -12.25 5.51 -3.83
C TRP A 352 -13.18 4.33 -3.52
N LEU A 353 -12.59 3.25 -3.01
CA LEU A 353 -13.31 2.15 -2.40
C LEU A 353 -13.16 2.27 -0.89
N VAL A 354 -14.26 2.60 -0.20
CA VAL A 354 -14.26 2.77 1.25
C VAL A 354 -14.87 1.54 1.90
N LEU A 355 -14.09 0.87 2.72
CA LEU A 355 -14.53 -0.26 3.54
C LEU A 355 -14.85 0.28 4.95
N ASP A 356 -16.09 0.72 5.15
CA ASP A 356 -16.58 1.34 6.38
C ASP A 356 -17.18 0.27 7.31
N GLY A 357 -16.34 -0.29 8.18
CA GLY A 357 -16.75 -1.27 9.16
C GLY A 357 -15.60 -1.71 10.08
N PRO A 358 -15.90 -2.55 11.08
CA PRO A 358 -14.88 -3.16 11.92
C PRO A 358 -13.87 -3.99 11.10
N ILE A 359 -12.60 -3.90 11.46
CA ILE A 359 -11.54 -4.69 10.84
C ILE A 359 -11.43 -6.03 11.58
N ASP A 360 -11.38 -7.11 10.81
CA ASP A 360 -10.98 -8.43 11.28
C ASP A 360 -9.96 -9.05 10.30
N THR A 361 -9.17 -10.00 10.81
CA THR A 361 -8.11 -10.67 10.05
C THR A 361 -8.64 -11.53 8.91
N LEU A 362 -9.90 -12.00 8.98
CA LEU A 362 -10.45 -12.92 7.98
C LEU A 362 -10.66 -12.22 6.63
N TRP A 363 -11.20 -11.00 6.64
CA TRP A 363 -11.41 -10.27 5.39
C TRP A 363 -10.23 -9.38 5.02
N VAL A 364 -9.55 -8.73 5.97
CA VAL A 364 -8.55 -7.70 5.64
C VAL A 364 -7.27 -8.28 5.05
N GLU A 365 -6.80 -9.43 5.56
CA GLU A 365 -5.55 -10.05 5.09
C GLU A 365 -5.68 -10.60 3.65
N ASN A 366 -6.90 -10.80 3.15
CA ASN A 366 -7.12 -11.18 1.75
C ASN A 366 -6.82 -10.03 0.77
N LEU A 367 -6.60 -8.80 1.26
CA LEU A 367 -6.15 -7.65 0.48
C LEU A 367 -4.63 -7.47 0.45
N ASN A 368 -3.85 -8.33 1.12
CA ASN A 368 -2.39 -8.19 1.21
C ASN A 368 -1.69 -8.21 -0.17
N THR A 369 -2.30 -8.85 -1.17
CA THR A 369 -1.78 -8.89 -2.56
C THR A 369 -2.22 -7.71 -3.42
N VAL A 370 -3.16 -6.90 -2.94
CA VAL A 370 -3.62 -5.66 -3.60
C VAL A 370 -2.65 -4.51 -3.33
N SER A 371 -1.84 -4.63 -2.27
CA SER A 371 -0.85 -3.64 -1.83
C SER A 371 0.56 -3.86 -2.35
#